data_AF-A0A6N7I9J4-F1
#
_entry.id   AF-A0A6N7I9J4-F1
#
_cell.length_a   1.000
_cell.length_b   1.000
_cell.length_c   1.000
_cell.angle_alpha   90.00
_cell.angle_beta   90.00
_cell.angle_gamma   90.00
#
_symmetry.space_group_name_H-M   'P 1'
#
loop_
_entity.id
_entity.type
_entity.pdbx_description
1 polymer ?
#
loop_
_entity_poly.entity_id
_entity_poly.type
_entity_poly.pdbx_seq_one_letter_code
_entity_poly.pdbx_strand_id
1 'polypeptide(L)'
;MEKITYYFIRSWDDKLKKPKGLLRRRIVDGVVHEEEFTRELRWEPTEFFKLYRLGHDDDQYEEITEEEAQAFIARTEEKFRQHPELRDVVKFYRSPSEADRSDSSKEATD
;
A
#
# COMPACT_ATOMS: atom_id res chain seq x y z
N MET A 1 -8.52 -24.85 3.88
CA MET A 1 -9.68 -23.92 3.82
C MET A 1 -9.12 -22.53 3.65
N GLU A 2 -9.56 -21.80 2.64
CA GLU A 2 -9.06 -20.44 2.37
C GLU A 2 -10.03 -19.40 2.94
N LYS A 3 -9.49 -18.38 3.59
CA LYS A 3 -10.21 -17.17 3.99
C LYS A 3 -9.48 -15.96 3.45
N ILE A 4 -10.21 -15.03 2.84
CA ILE A 4 -9.68 -13.76 2.35
C ILE A 4 -10.42 -12.62 3.04
N THR A 5 -9.66 -11.60 3.45
CA THR A 5 -10.21 -10.33 3.96
C THR A 5 -9.53 -9.18 3.23
N TYR A 6 -10.31 -8.19 2.81
CA TYR A 6 -9.84 -7.04 2.03
C TYR A 6 -9.83 -5.78 2.88
N TYR A 7 -8.92 -4.86 2.57
CA TYR A 7 -8.81 -3.59 3.28
C TYR A 7 -8.47 -2.44 2.34
N PHE A 8 -9.07 -1.28 2.54
CA PHE A 8 -8.56 -0.04 1.93
C PHE A 8 -7.44 0.55 2.77
N ILE A 9 -6.44 1.11 2.10
CA ILE A 9 -5.46 2.01 2.73
C ILE A 9 -6.02 3.43 2.66
N ARG A 10 -6.06 4.11 3.81
CA ARG A 10 -6.56 5.48 3.98
C ARG A 10 -5.45 6.37 4.49
N SER A 11 -5.44 7.62 4.03
CA SER A 11 -4.65 8.66 4.68
C SER A 11 -5.19 8.90 6.09
N TRP A 12 -4.31 9.25 7.03
CA TRP A 12 -4.74 9.81 8.31
C TRP A 12 -5.50 11.15 8.16
N ASP A 13 -5.27 11.89 7.06
CA ASP A 13 -6.03 13.11 6.75
C ASP A 13 -7.40 12.80 6.14
N ASP A 14 -8.45 12.94 6.96
CA ASP A 14 -9.87 12.78 6.61
C ASP A 14 -10.35 13.61 5.40
N LYS A 15 -9.61 14.64 4.99
CA LYS A 15 -9.93 15.41 3.79
C LYS A 15 -9.73 14.59 2.51
N LEU A 16 -8.88 13.56 2.55
CA LEU A 16 -8.66 12.63 1.44
C LEU A 16 -9.64 11.45 1.52
N LYS A 17 -10.87 11.69 1.05
CA LYS A 17 -11.94 10.65 1.04
C LYS A 17 -11.67 9.43 0.17
N LYS A 18 -10.66 9.46 -0.71
CA LYS A 18 -10.37 8.37 -1.65
C LYS A 18 -9.33 7.41 -1.04
N PRO A 19 -9.55 6.09 -1.12
CA PRO A 19 -8.54 5.14 -0.66
C PRO A 19 -7.28 5.23 -1.53
N LYS A 20 -6.12 5.13 -0.89
CA LYS A 20 -4.79 5.23 -1.51
C LYS A 20 -4.34 3.93 -2.14
N GLY A 21 -4.81 2.81 -1.60
CA GLY A 21 -4.43 1.47 -2.00
C GLY A 21 -5.44 0.43 -1.51
N LEU A 22 -5.19 -0.81 -1.90
CA LEU A 22 -6.01 -1.96 -1.57
C LEU A 22 -5.10 -3.09 -1.08
N LEU A 23 -5.43 -3.65 0.08
CA LEU A 23 -4.73 -4.77 0.68
C LEU A 23 -5.65 -5.98 0.72
N ARG A 24 -5.06 -7.18 0.80
CA ARG A 24 -5.77 -8.38 1.23
C ARG A 24 -4.91 -9.20 2.17
N ARG A 25 -5.57 -9.88 3.10
CA ARG A 25 -4.98 -10.93 3.92
C ARG A 25 -5.64 -12.25 3.56
N ARG A 26 -4.84 -13.23 3.15
CA ARG A 26 -5.29 -14.61 2.87
C ARG A 26 -4.78 -15.54 3.95
N ILE A 27 -5.64 -16.45 4.41
CA ILE A 27 -5.28 -17.53 5.30
C ILE A 27 -5.44 -18.82 4.49
N VAL A 28 -4.33 -19.44 4.12
CA VAL A 28 -4.28 -20.68 3.32
C VAL A 28 -3.63 -21.75 4.19
N ASP A 29 -4.42 -22.76 4.56
CA ASP A 29 -3.96 -23.88 5.40
C ASP A 29 -3.23 -23.44 6.68
N GLY A 30 -3.73 -22.36 7.30
CA GLY A 30 -3.19 -21.78 8.52
C GLY A 30 -2.02 -20.80 8.31
N VAL A 31 -1.51 -20.67 7.08
CA VAL A 31 -0.46 -19.72 6.72
C VAL A 31 -1.08 -18.40 6.28
N VAL A 32 -0.57 -17.30 6.85
CA VAL A 32 -1.02 -15.94 6.53
C VAL A 32 -0.20 -15.37 5.38
N HIS A 33 -0.88 -14.90 4.34
CA HIS A 33 -0.31 -14.16 3.22
C HIS A 33 -0.91 -12.75 3.21
N GLU A 34 -0.05 -11.74 3.30
CA GLU A 34 -0.42 -10.34 3.28
C GLU A 34 0.04 -9.73 1.96
N GLU A 35 -0.89 -9.15 1.20
CA GLU A 35 -0.62 -8.66 -0.15
C GLU A 35 -1.24 -7.28 -0.40
N GLU A 36 -0.61 -6.50 -1.27
CA GLU A 36 -1.09 -5.21 -1.77
C GLU A 36 -1.39 -5.31 -3.27
N PHE A 37 -2.47 -4.66 -3.70
CA PHE A 37 -2.78 -4.52 -5.12
C PHE A 37 -1.99 -3.36 -5.71
N THR A 38 -1.02 -3.68 -6.55
CA THR A 38 -0.03 -2.75 -7.08
C THR A 38 -0.49 -2.08 -8.38
N ARG A 39 0.27 -1.08 -8.85
CA ARG A 39 -0.04 -0.37 -10.11
C ARG A 39 0.15 -1.26 -11.35
N GLU A 40 0.86 -2.35 -11.17
CA GLU A 40 1.15 -3.42 -12.09
C GLU A 40 -0.06 -4.36 -12.25
N LEU A 41 -1.19 -4.02 -11.62
CA LEU A 41 -2.47 -4.73 -11.68
C LEU A 41 -2.35 -6.18 -11.18
N ARG A 42 -1.50 -6.39 -10.18
CA ARG A 42 -1.30 -7.69 -9.53
C ARG A 42 -1.16 -7.53 -8.03
N TRP A 43 -1.49 -8.61 -7.33
CA TRP A 43 -1.25 -8.75 -5.90
C TRP A 43 0.23 -9.08 -5.68
N GLU A 44 0.89 -8.32 -4.82
CA GLU A 44 2.28 -8.55 -4.41
C GLU A 44 2.39 -8.66 -2.88
N PRO A 45 3.33 -9.45 -2.35
CA PRO A 45 3.59 -9.49 -0.91
C PRO A 45 3.87 -8.09 -0.36
N THR A 46 3.31 -7.77 0.80
CA THR A 46 3.49 -6.46 1.44
C THR A 46 3.91 -6.58 2.90
N GLU A 47 4.72 -5.64 3.37
CA GLU A 47 5.07 -5.50 4.79
C GLU A 47 4.13 -4.53 5.53
N PHE A 48 3.11 -3.96 4.87
CA PHE A 48 2.25 -2.93 5.44
C PHE A 48 1.71 -3.28 6.82
N PHE A 49 1.07 -4.44 6.99
CA PHE A 49 0.50 -4.84 8.28
C PHE A 49 1.57 -5.08 9.37
N LYS A 50 2.75 -5.56 8.98
CA LYS A 50 3.87 -5.73 9.90
C LYS A 50 4.36 -4.38 10.40
N LEU A 51 4.55 -3.41 9.51
CA LEU A 51 4.96 -2.05 9.86
C LEU A 51 3.90 -1.34 10.69
N TYR A 52 2.62 -1.49 10.35
CA TYR A 52 1.52 -0.95 11.14
C TYR A 52 1.50 -1.49 12.58
N ARG A 53 1.68 -2.81 12.76
CA ARG A 53 1.81 -3.44 14.10
C ARG A 53 3.01 -2.93 14.89
N LEU A 54 4.05 -2.42 14.22
CA LEU A 54 5.23 -1.82 14.84
C LEU A 54 5.06 -0.32 15.11
N GLY A 55 3.89 0.27 14.84
CA GLY A 55 3.60 1.68 15.09
C GLY A 55 3.97 2.63 13.94
N HIS A 56 4.17 2.11 12.72
CA HIS A 56 4.29 2.93 11.51
C HIS A 56 2.91 3.09 10.85
N ASP A 57 2.06 3.93 11.45
CA ASP A 57 0.63 4.06 11.15
C ASP A 57 0.24 5.40 10.48
N ASP A 58 1.20 6.01 9.75
CA ASP A 58 0.99 7.19 8.91
C ASP A 58 -0.24 7.04 7.97
N ASP A 59 -0.52 5.80 7.59
CA ASP A 59 -1.73 5.39 6.88
C ASP A 59 -2.52 4.37 7.70
N GLN A 60 -3.84 4.49 7.65
CA GLN A 60 -4.79 3.60 8.29
C GLN A 60 -5.28 2.54 7.31
N TYR A 61 -5.79 1.42 7.83
CA TYR A 61 -6.49 0.44 7.01
C TYR A 61 -7.89 0.14 7.56
N GLU A 62 -8.84 0.01 6.63
CA GLU A 62 -10.26 -0.19 6.90
C GLU A 62 -10.69 -1.49 6.23
N GLU A 63 -11.29 -2.42 6.97
CA GLU A 63 -11.84 -3.67 6.39
C GLU A 63 -13.02 -3.33 5.48
N ILE A 64 -13.08 -3.98 4.33
CA ILE A 64 -14.09 -3.73 3.29
C ILE A 64 -14.68 -5.04 2.78
N THR A 65 -15.79 -4.93 2.05
CA THR A 65 -16.38 -6.10 1.38
C THR A 65 -15.57 -6.49 0.15
N GLU A 66 -15.77 -7.73 -0.30
CA GLU A 66 -15.17 -8.20 -1.56
C GLU A 66 -15.67 -7.38 -2.76
N GLU A 67 -16.94 -6.98 -2.77
CA GLU A 67 -17.52 -6.16 -3.83
C GLU A 67 -16.84 -4.79 -3.94
N GLU A 68 -16.53 -4.16 -2.79
CA GLU A 68 -15.78 -2.90 -2.75
C GLU A 68 -14.34 -3.05 -3.27
N ALA A 69 -13.70 -4.17 -2.94
CA ALA A 69 -12.38 -4.52 -3.47
C ALA A 69 -12.41 -4.72 -4.98
N GLN A 70 -13.39 -5.47 -5.50
CA GLN A 70 -13.55 -5.67 -6.95
C GLN A 70 -13.86 -4.37 -7.68
N ALA A 71 -14.69 -3.51 -7.11
CA ALA A 71 -14.96 -2.19 -7.67
C ALA A 71 -13.69 -1.30 -7.69
N PHE A 72 -12.80 -1.44 -6.71
CA PHE A 72 -11.48 -0.78 -6.71
C PHE A 72 -10.58 -1.30 -7.83
N ILE A 73 -10.52 -2.62 -8.02
CA ILE A 73 -9.69 -3.23 -9.06
C ILE A 73 -10.17 -2.78 -10.43
N ALA A 74 -11.47 -2.92 -10.71
CA ALA A 74 -12.05 -2.57 -12.00
C ALA A 74 -11.81 -1.10 -12.39
N ARG A 75 -12.00 -0.15 -11.47
CA ARG A 75 -11.71 1.27 -11.74
C ARG A 75 -10.23 1.55 -11.97
N THR A 76 -9.35 0.80 -11.30
CA THR A 76 -7.88 0.96 -11.42
C THR A 76 -7.40 0.42 -12.76
N GLU A 77 -7.91 -0.74 -13.15
CA GLU A 77 -7.70 -1.33 -14.48
C GLU A 77 -8.20 -0.40 -15.59
N GLU A 78 -9.42 0.13 -15.47
CA GLU A 78 -9.99 1.08 -16.42
C GLU A 78 -9.11 2.33 -16.54
N LYS A 79 -8.72 2.93 -15.41
CA LYS A 79 -7.85 4.10 -15.38
C LYS A 79 -6.55 3.83 -16.11
N PHE A 80 -5.88 2.72 -15.85
CA PHE A 80 -4.62 2.39 -16.49
C PHE A 80 -4.75 1.89 -17.94
N ARG A 81 -5.94 1.47 -18.36
CA ARG A 81 -6.25 1.21 -19.76
C ARG A 81 -6.37 2.52 -20.53
N GLN A 82 -7.02 3.52 -19.95
CA GLN A 82 -7.15 4.86 -20.53
C GLN A 82 -5.84 5.66 -20.48
N HIS A 83 -5.05 5.44 -19.43
CA HIS A 83 -3.84 6.19 -19.11
C HIS A 83 -2.65 5.25 -18.80
N PRO A 84 -2.13 4.51 -19.79
CA PRO A 84 -1.01 3.60 -19.58
C PRO A 84 0.26 4.31 -19.10
N GLU A 85 0.46 5.58 -19.45
CA GLU A 85 1.58 6.43 -19.04
C GLU A 85 1.68 6.62 -17.52
N LEU A 86 0.55 6.49 -16.80
CA LEU A 86 0.52 6.63 -15.35
C LEU A 86 1.15 5.44 -14.61
N ARG A 87 1.49 4.35 -15.32
CA ARG A 87 2.17 3.19 -14.74
C ARG A 87 3.65 3.46 -14.47
N ASP A 88 4.29 4.31 -15.27
CA ASP A 88 5.74 4.55 -15.22
C ASP A 88 6.16 5.66 -14.24
N VAL A 89 5.20 6.31 -13.58
CA VAL A 89 5.48 7.37 -12.60
C VAL A 89 5.96 6.74 -11.28
N VAL A 90 7.29 6.80 -11.08
CA VAL A 90 8.01 6.27 -9.91
C VAL A 90 7.43 6.77 -8.57
N LYS A 91 7.25 5.81 -7.66
CA LYS A 91 6.75 5.90 -6.27
C LYS A 91 6.86 7.27 -5.57
N PHE A 92 5.71 7.83 -5.18
CA PHE A 92 5.57 8.46 -3.86
C PHE A 92 4.96 7.43 -2.92
N TYR A 93 5.81 6.65 -2.28
CA TYR A 93 5.68 5.96 -0.99
C TYR A 93 6.85 4.95 -0.92
N ARG A 94 8.06 5.51 -0.86
CA ARG A 94 9.17 4.88 -0.14
C ARG A 94 9.03 5.44 1.28
N SER A 95 8.90 4.57 2.29
CA SER A 95 8.81 4.98 3.69
C SER A 95 9.86 6.05 4.02
N PRO A 96 9.55 7.08 4.82
CA PRO A 96 10.52 8.10 5.22
C PRO A 96 11.68 7.58 6.09
N SER A 97 11.82 6.27 6.32
CA SER A 97 12.86 5.71 7.21
C SER A 97 14.25 5.59 6.57
N GLU A 98 14.43 5.96 5.30
CA GLU A 98 15.75 6.05 4.65
C GLU A 98 16.16 7.47 4.26
N ALA A 99 15.38 8.50 4.60
CA ALA A 99 15.74 9.90 4.30
C ALA A 99 16.71 10.51 5.33
N ASP A 100 16.97 9.84 6.46
CA ASP A 100 17.66 10.42 7.61
C ASP A 100 19.01 9.77 7.96
N ARG A 101 19.67 9.13 6.98
CA ARG A 101 21.06 8.64 7.14
C ARG A 101 21.90 8.95 5.91
N SER A 102 22.12 10.23 5.62
CA SER A 102 23.29 10.69 4.84
C SER A 102 23.42 12.22 4.91
N ASP A 103 23.55 12.81 6.11
CA ASP A 103 24.38 14.01 6.26
C ASP A 103 24.82 14.22 7.71
N SER A 104 25.78 13.41 8.16
CA SER A 104 26.57 13.69 9.36
C SER A 104 27.92 13.01 9.21
N SER A 105 28.75 13.59 8.35
CA SER A 105 30.22 13.61 8.48
C SER A 105 30.80 14.43 7.33
N LYS A 106 30.89 15.75 7.54
CA LYS A 106 32.07 16.51 7.10
C LYS A 106 32.58 17.29 8.30
N GLU A 107 33.51 16.64 8.99
CA GLU A 107 34.48 17.28 9.86
C GLU A 107 35.15 18.46 9.16
N ALA A 108 35.22 19.55 9.92
CA ALA A 108 36.34 20.48 10.07
C ALA A 108 37.30 20.66 8.89
N THR A 109 37.26 21.83 8.26
CA THR A 109 38.47 22.62 7.95
C THR A 109 38.06 24.09 7.81
N ASP A 110 38.32 24.91 8.82
CA ASP A 110 39.29 26.04 8.80
C ASP A 110 39.31 26.71 10.19
#